data_AF-V4AI41-F1
#
_entry.id   AF-V4AI41-F1
#
_cell.length_a   1.000
_cell.length_b   1.000
_cell.length_c   1.000
_cell.angle_alpha   90.00
_cell.angle_beta   90.00
_cell.angle_gamma   90.00
#
_symmetry.space_group_name_H-M   'P 1'
#
loop_
_entity.id
_entity.type
_entity.pdbx_description
1 polymer ?
#
loop_
_entity_poly.entity_id
_entity_poly.type
_entity_poly.pdbx_seq_one_letter_code
_entity_poly.pdbx_strand_id
1 'polypeptide(L)' 'MLQNVEKCKNFLSTLIKLAQSQPAETVRNVRELIQGLIDAKVEPQTFTEKLQVELKSSPQPYLVPFLKVKCFYI' A
#
# COMPACT_ATOMS: atom_id res chain seq x y z
N MET A 1 16.41 7.78 -9.06
CA MET A 1 16.02 7.67 -7.63
C MET A 1 14.71 8.42 -7.35
N LEU A 2 14.62 9.73 -7.62
CA LEU A 2 13.41 10.55 -7.42
C LEU A 2 12.12 10.02 -8.10
N GLN A 3 12.22 9.47 -9.31
CA GLN A 3 11.07 8.89 -10.01
C GLN A 3 10.45 7.67 -9.31
N ASN A 4 11.21 6.96 -8.48
CA ASN A 4 10.71 5.79 -7.75
C ASN A 4 9.81 6.22 -6.58
N VAL A 5 10.22 7.28 -5.87
CA VAL A 5 9.45 7.89 -4.78
C VAL A 5 8.11 8.43 -5.30
N GLU A 6 8.11 9.08 -6.46
CA GLU A 6 6.88 9.62 -7.07
C GLU A 6 5.91 8.50 -7.47
N LYS A 7 6.42 7.40 -8.03
CA LYS A 7 5.60 6.22 -8.36
C LYS A 7 5.02 5.57 -7.10
N CYS A 8 5.80 5.50 -6.01
CA CYS A 8 5.31 5.00 -4.73
C CYS A 8 4.18 5.90 -4.17
N LYS A 9 4.38 7.22 -4.15
CA LYS A 9 3.35 8.19 -3.70
C LYS A 9 2.07 8.10 -4.51
N ASN A 10 2.18 8.00 -5.84
CA ASN A 10 1.02 7.87 -6.73
C ASN A 10 0.27 6.56 -6.50
N PHE A 11 1.00 5.46 -6.30
CA PHE A 11 0.40 4.18 -5.95
C PHE A 11 -0.38 4.25 -4.63
N LEU A 12 0.24 4.73 -3.54
CA LEU A 12 -0.41 4.84 -2.24
C LEU A 12 -1.61 5.80 -2.27
N SER A 13 -1.50 6.91 -3.01
CA SER A 13 -2.62 7.84 -3.21
C SER A 13 -3.79 7.18 -3.95
N THR A 14 -3.49 6.30 -4.92
CA THR A 14 -4.51 5.54 -5.64
C THR A 14 -5.22 4.54 -4.73
N LEU A 15 -4.50 3.87 -3.83
CA LEU A 15 -5.11 3.00 -2.83
C LEU A 15 -6.09 3.73 -1.92
N ILE A 16 -5.73 4.94 -1.46
CA ILE A 16 -6.64 5.77 -0.64
C ILE A 16 -7.91 6.13 -1.43
N LYS A 17 -7.76 6.54 -2.69
CA LYS A 17 -8.91 6.87 -3.56
C LYS A 17 -9.81 5.66 -3.81
N LEU A 18 -9.22 4.48 -4.04
CA LEU A 18 -9.99 3.24 -4.21
C LEU A 18 -10.73 2.86 -2.93
N ALA A 19 -10.11 3.04 -1.76
CA ALA A 19 -10.73 2.75 -0.49
C ALA A 19 -11.91 3.70 -0.17
N GLN A 20 -11.93 4.93 -0.70
CA GLN A 20 -13.00 5.91 -0.42
C GLN A 20 -14.41 5.46 -0.79
N SER A 21 -14.57 4.48 -1.68
CA SER A 21 -15.87 3.87 -2.02
C SER A 21 -16.26 2.68 -1.13
N GLN A 22 -15.40 2.29 -0.19
CA GLN A 22 -15.59 1.17 0.73
C GLN A 22 -16.17 1.63 2.08
N PRO A 23 -16.62 0.71 2.94
CA PRO A 23 -17.07 1.03 4.29
C PRO A 23 -16.02 1.84 5.09
N ALA A 24 -16.48 2.67 6.02
CA ALA A 24 -15.61 3.56 6.80
C ALA A 24 -14.49 2.82 7.55
N GLU A 25 -14.78 1.59 8.02
CA GLU A 25 -13.79 0.72 8.64
C GLU A 25 -12.66 0.35 7.65
N THR A 26 -13.02 -0.06 6.43
CA THR A 26 -12.07 -0.37 5.37
C THR A 26 -11.22 0.83 4.98
N VAL A 27 -11.81 2.02 4.88
CA VAL A 27 -11.07 3.27 4.65
C VAL A 27 -10.04 3.50 5.76
N ARG A 28 -10.43 3.32 7.03
CA ARG A 28 -9.53 3.48 8.17
C ARG A 28 -8.39 2.46 8.12
N ASN A 29 -8.71 1.18 7.95
CA ASN A 29 -7.74 0.09 7.95
C ASN A 29 -6.71 0.26 6.81
N VAL A 30 -7.15 0.66 5.60
CA VAL A 30 -6.24 0.95 4.48
C VAL A 30 -5.30 2.12 4.81
N ARG A 31 -5.80 3.19 5.43
CA ARG A 31 -4.95 4.33 5.85
C ARG A 31 -3.91 3.91 6.89
N GLU A 32 -4.31 3.11 7.87
CA GLU A 32 -3.40 2.59 8.91
C GLU A 32 -2.32 1.69 8.31
N LEU A 33 -2.68 0.81 7.36
CA LEU A 33 -1.71 -0.02 6.63
C LEU A 33 -0.70 0.82 5.85
N ILE A 34 -1.17 1.86 5.13
CA ILE A 34 -0.30 2.77 4.38
C ILE A 34 0.63 3.51 5.32
N GLN A 35 0.12 4.04 6.43
CA GLN A 35 0.95 4.73 7.42
C GLN A 35 1.97 3.79 8.05
N GLY A 36 1.57 2.55 8.38
CA GLY A 36 2.48 1.53 8.90
C GLY A 36 3.59 1.17 7.91
N LEU A 37 3.30 1.15 6.61
CA LEU A 37 4.30 0.94 5.57
C LEU A 37 5.29 2.11 5.48
N ILE A 38 4.81 3.35 5.57
CA ILE A 38 5.65 4.58 5.53
C ILE A 38 6.52 4.69 6.78
N ASP A 39 5.97 4.38 7.95
CA ASP A 39 6.68 4.37 9.23
C ASP A 39 7.65 3.20 9.39
N ALA A 40 7.77 2.32 8.38
CA ALA A 40 8.51 1.06 8.42
C ALA A 40 8.09 0.11 9.57
N LYS A 41 6.86 0.24 10.07
CA LYS A 41 6.24 -0.64 11.08
C LYS A 41 5.59 -1.89 10.47
N VAL A 42 5.32 -1.85 9.17
CA VAL A 42 4.73 -2.95 8.41
C VAL A 42 5.61 -3.26 7.21
N GLU A 43 6.08 -4.49 7.12
CA GLU A 43 6.88 -4.93 5.98
C GLU A 43 6.04 -5.00 4.69
N PRO A 44 6.64 -4.82 3.50
CA PRO A 44 5.93 -4.89 2.23
C PRO A 44 5.08 -6.14 2.04
N GLN A 45 5.58 -7.31 2.43
CA GLN A 45 4.83 -8.56 2.28
C GLN A 45 3.56 -8.56 3.14
N THR A 46 3.71 -8.29 4.44
CA THR A 46 2.58 -8.17 5.37
C THR A 46 1.58 -7.09 4.95
N PHE A 47 2.07 -5.94 4.44
CA PHE A 47 1.21 -4.90 3.89
C PHE A 47 0.35 -5.43 2.75
N THR A 48 0.95 -6.12 1.77
CA THR A 48 0.20 -6.64 0.62
C THR A 48 -0.81 -7.71 0.99
N GLU A 49 -0.50 -8.58 1.94
CA GLU A 49 -1.40 -9.64 2.43
C GLU A 49 -2.61 -9.03 3.15
N LYS A 50 -2.38 -8.08 4.07
CA LYS A 50 -3.47 -7.39 4.78
C LYS A 50 -4.33 -6.54 3.84
N LEU A 51 -3.71 -5.84 2.90
CA LEU A 51 -4.41 -5.02 1.90
C LEU A 51 -5.33 -5.87 1.02
N GLN A 52 -4.91 -7.08 0.64
CA GLN A 52 -5.74 -8.00 -0.15
C GLN A 52 -7.00 -8.43 0.59
N VAL A 53 -6.87 -8.74 1.88
CA VAL A 53 -8.01 -9.10 2.73
C VAL A 53 -8.96 -7.91 2.87
N GLU A 54 -8.41 -6.74 3.17
CA GLU A 54 -9.18 -5.53 3.44
C GLU A 54 -9.97 -5.05 2.20
N LEU A 55 -9.37 -5.14 1.01
CA LEU A 55 -10.01 -4.76 -0.26
C LEU A 55 -10.67 -5.91 -1.00
N LYS A 56 -10.68 -7.13 -0.43
CA LYS A 56 -11.18 -8.37 -1.07
C LYS A 56 -10.63 -8.55 -2.50
N SER A 57 -9.34 -8.25 -2.69
CA SER A 57 -8.68 -8.29 -4.00
C SER A 57 -7.86 -9.57 -4.18
N SER A 58 -7.61 -9.94 -5.42
CA SER A 58 -6.70 -11.06 -5.74
C SER A 58 -5.23 -10.72 -5.42
N PRO A 59 -4.38 -11.76 -5.24
CA PRO A 59 -2.94 -11.57 -5.10
C PRO A 59 -2.33 -10.84 -6.30
N GLN A 60 -1.45 -9.88 -6.02
CA GLN A 60 -0.73 -9.12 -7.05
C GLN A 60 0.77 -9.48 -7.02
N PRO A 61 1.26 -10.32 -7.95
CA PRO A 61 2.61 -10.89 -7.88
C PRO A 61 3.74 -9.85 -7.94
N TYR A 62 3.49 -8.69 -8.53
CA TYR A 62 4.50 -7.64 -8.72
C TYR A 62 4.48 -6.56 -7.62
N LEU A 63 3.54 -6.63 -6.68
CA LEU A 63 3.36 -5.57 -5.71
C LEU A 63 4.47 -5.55 -4.65
N VAL A 64 4.86 -6.72 -4.12
CA VAL A 64 5.97 -6.80 -3.15
C VAL A 64 7.31 -6.35 -3.78
N PRO A 65 7.72 -6.83 -4.97
CA PRO A 65 8.91 -6.30 -5.65
C PRO A 65 8.82 -4.79 -5.91
N PHE A 66 7.66 -4.28 -6.33
CA PHE A 66 7.44 -2.84 -6.54
C PHE A 66 7.69 -2.05 -5.26
N LEU A 67 7.09 -2.45 -4.14
CA LEU A 67 7.26 -1.76 -2.86
C LEU A 67 8.70 -1.82 -2.36
N LYS A 68 9.37 -2.98 -2.45
CA LYS A 68 10.76 -3.13 -2.03
C LYS A 68 11.72 -2.26 -2.85
N VAL A 69 11.54 -2.20 -4.18
CA VAL A 69 12.45 -1.47 -5.08
C VAL A 69 12.13 0.03 -5.15
N LYS A 70 10.86 0.40 -4.99
CA LYS A 70 10.39 1.78 -5.24
C LYS A 70 10.05 2.57 -3.99
N CYS A 71 9.68 1.90 -2.89
CA CYS A 71 9.29 2.54 -1.63
C CYS A 71 10.31 2.36 -0.49
N PHE A 72 11.17 1.34 -0.51
CA PHE A 72 12.07 1.00 0.61
C PHE A 72 13.57 1.28 0.38
N TYR A 73 13.95 1.84 -0.78
CA TYR A 73 15.28 2.43 -0.99
C TYR A 73 15.20 3.96 -0.92
N ILE A 74 14.65 4.46 0.20
CA ILE A 74 14.64 5.89 0.57
C ILE A 74 15.59 6.06 1.75
#